data_AF-A0A7S6U551-F1
#
_entry.id   AF-A0A7S6U551-F1
#
_cell.length_a   1.000
_cell.length_b   1.000
_cell.length_c   1.000
_cell.angle_alpha   90.00
_cell.angle_beta   90.00
_cell.angle_gamma   90.00
#
_symmetry.space_group_name_H-M   'P 1'
#
loop_
_entity.id
_entity.type
_entity.pdbx_description
1 polymer ?
#
loop_
_entity_poly.entity_id
_entity_poly.type
_entity_poly.pdbx_seq_one_letter_code
_entity_poly.pdbx_strand_id
1 'polypeptide(L)' 'MIYEDYETVEAVNELLRKIRIKQSQLKVAQTSNLLYTCKILQNQILELQQKLCDSENPEIAALMSLLDD' A
#
# COMPACT_ATOMS: atom_id res chain seq x y z
N MET A 1 -6.39 8.89 -26.49
CA MET A 1 -5.86 7.74 -25.73
C MET A 1 -5.67 8.20 -24.29
N ILE A 2 -6.76 8.37 -23.54
CA ILE A 2 -6.80 8.93 -22.17
C ILE A 2 -7.35 7.87 -21.18
N TYR A 3 -7.78 6.71 -21.69
CA TYR A 3 -8.46 5.69 -20.91
C TYR A 3 -7.48 4.83 -20.09
N GLU A 4 -6.30 4.56 -20.64
CA GLU A 4 -5.24 3.80 -19.97
C GLU A 4 -4.63 4.55 -18.77
N ASP A 5 -4.54 5.88 -18.83
CA ASP A 5 -4.08 6.70 -17.69
C ASP A 5 -5.09 6.73 -16.53
N TYR A 6 -6.40 6.66 -16.81
CA TYR A 6 -7.42 6.62 -15.77
C TYR A 6 -7.44 5.28 -15.03
N GLU A 7 -7.32 4.16 -15.76
CA GLU A 7 -7.29 2.83 -15.15
C GLU A 7 -6.02 2.61 -14.30
N THR A 8 -4.89 3.18 -14.71
CA THR A 8 -3.64 3.12 -13.91
C THR A 8 -3.73 3.95 -12.64
N VAL A 9 -4.26 5.18 -12.69
CA VAL A 9 -4.47 6.01 -11.49
C VAL A 9 -5.48 5.38 -10.53
N GLU A 10 -6.55 4.77 -11.03
CA GLU A 10 -7.52 4.06 -10.19
C GLU A 10 -6.90 2.82 -9.51
N ALA A 11 -6.12 2.02 -10.24
CA ALA A 11 -5.43 0.86 -9.70
C ALA A 11 -4.45 1.22 -8.56
N VAL A 12 -3.74 2.34 -8.72
CA VAL A 12 -2.80 2.88 -7.74
C VAL A 12 -3.52 3.38 -6.49
N ASN A 13 -4.60 4.13 -6.66
CA ASN A 13 -5.43 4.59 -5.55
C ASN A 13 -6.01 3.42 -4.76
N GLU A 14 -6.42 2.35 -5.45
CA GLU A 14 -6.91 1.14 -4.79
C GLU A 14 -5.80 0.39 -4.03
N LEU A 15 -4.57 0.33 -4.56
CA LEU A 15 -3.42 -0.21 -3.83
C LEU A 15 -3.12 0.60 -2.56
N LEU A 16 -3.07 1.93 -2.66
CA LEU A 16 -2.87 2.82 -1.50
C LEU A 16 -3.97 2.65 -0.45
N ARG A 17 -5.23 2.53 -0.89
CA ARG A 17 -6.36 2.26 0.00
C ARG A 17 -6.18 0.93 0.74
N LYS A 18 -5.79 -0.14 0.04
CA LYS A 18 -5.53 -1.46 0.65
C LYS A 18 -4.40 -1.38 1.68
N ILE A 19 -3.33 -0.66 1.39
CA ILE A 19 -2.20 -0.44 2.33
C ILE A 19 -2.70 0.24 3.61
N ARG A 20 -3.45 1.34 3.49
CA ARG A 20 -4.00 2.07 4.66
C ARG A 20 -4.90 1.20 5.53
N ILE A 21 -5.77 0.40 4.91
CA ILE A 21 -6.63 -0.55 5.62
C ILE A 21 -5.79 -1.57 6.40
N LYS A 22 -4.75 -2.14 5.76
CA LYS A 22 -3.87 -3.13 6.37
C LYS A 22 -3.03 -2.54 7.52
N GLN A 23 -2.55 -1.30 7.39
CA GLN A 23 -1.88 -0.58 8.48
C GLN A 23 -2.79 -0.37 9.69
N SER A 24 -4.05 -0.01 9.46
CA SER A 24 -5.06 0.10 10.53
C SER A 24 -5.29 -1.25 11.23
N GLN A 25 -5.42 -2.33 10.44
CA GLN A 25 -5.53 -3.69 10.97
C GLN A 25 -4.30 -4.10 11.77
N LEU A 26 -3.10 -3.71 11.33
CA LEU A 26 -1.85 -3.98 12.03
C LEU A 26 -1.82 -3.28 13.39
N LYS A 27 -2.24 -2.02 13.46
CA LYS A 27 -2.34 -1.28 14.72
C LYS A 27 -3.27 -1.98 15.71
N VAL A 28 -4.43 -2.45 15.24
CA VAL A 28 -5.36 -3.24 16.08
C VAL A 28 -4.69 -4.54 16.55
N ALA A 29 -4.09 -5.30 15.64
CA ALA A 29 -3.42 -6.57 15.96
C ALA A 29 -2.28 -6.38 16.99
N GLN A 30 -1.51 -5.30 16.87
CA GLN A 30 -0.47 -4.92 17.84
C GLN A 30 -1.07 -4.61 19.21
N THR A 31 -2.12 -3.79 19.28
CA THR A 31 -2.79 -3.48 20.56
C THR A 31 -3.43 -4.70 21.21
N SER A 32 -3.81 -5.71 20.42
CA SER A 32 -4.40 -6.96 20.89
C SER A 32 -3.36 -8.08 21.11
N ASN A 33 -2.05 -7.79 20.99
CA ASN A 33 -0.97 -8.78 21.13
C ASN A 33 -1.09 -10.01 20.18
N LEU A 34 -1.66 -9.82 18.99
CA LEU A 34 -1.84 -10.88 18.00
C LEU A 34 -0.58 -11.04 17.14
N LEU A 35 0.48 -11.61 17.73
CA LEU A 35 1.83 -11.66 17.14
C LEU A 35 1.86 -12.28 15.72
N TYR A 36 1.15 -13.40 15.52
CA TYR A 36 1.09 -14.06 14.21
C TYR A 36 0.36 -13.21 13.17
N THR A 37 -0.75 -12.59 13.56
CA THR A 37 -1.52 -11.69 12.71
C THR A 37 -0.71 -10.46 12.33
N CYS A 38 0.07 -9.90 13.25
CA CYS A 38 1.00 -8.80 12.96
C CYS A 38 2.00 -9.18 11.86
N LYS A 39 2.63 -10.36 11.96
CA LYS A 39 3.59 -10.84 10.96
C LYS A 39 2.95 -11.01 9.58
N ILE A 40 1.74 -11.58 9.53
CA ILE A 40 0.99 -11.72 8.27
C ILE A 40 0.69 -10.34 7.67
N LEU A 41 0.18 -9.41 8.48
CA LEU A 41 -0.21 -8.08 8.01
C LEU A 41 1.01 -7.28 7.51
N GLN A 42 2.16 -7.40 8.19
CA GLN A 42 3.41 -6.79 7.74
C GLN A 42 3.85 -7.32 6.37
N ASN A 43 3.82 -8.63 6.17
CA ASN A 43 4.17 -9.23 4.88
C ASN A 43 3.21 -8.75 3.77
N GLN A 44 1.90 -8.71 4.05
CA GLN A 44 0.90 -8.24 3.08
C GLN A 44 1.06 -6.76 2.73
N ILE A 45 1.44 -5.91 3.69
CA ILE A 45 1.75 -4.50 3.43
C ILE A 45 2.95 -4.40 2.50
N LEU A 46 4.01 -5.17 2.76
CA LEU A 46 5.24 -5.16 1.97
C LEU A 46 4.99 -5.63 0.52
N GLU A 47 4.20 -6.69 0.33
CA GLU A 47 3.79 -7.15 -1.01
C GLU A 47 2.98 -6.08 -1.78
N LEU A 48 2.10 -5.35 -1.08
CA LEU A 48 1.32 -4.28 -1.70
C LEU A 48 2.20 -3.08 -2.06
N GLN A 49 3.18 -2.74 -1.23
CA GLN A 49 4.17 -1.69 -1.52
C GLN A 49 5.06 -2.06 -2.71
N GLN A 50 5.49 -3.33 -2.80
CA GLN A 50 6.23 -3.82 -3.97
C GLN A 50 5.41 -3.67 -5.25
N LYS A 51 4.14 -4.10 -5.25
CA LYS A 51 3.24 -3.89 -6.40
C LYS A 51 3.06 -2.42 -6.79
N LEU A 52 3.13 -1.52 -5.81
CA LEU A 52 3.06 -0.09 -6.02
C LEU A 52 4.34 0.45 -6.68
N CYS A 53 5.52 -0.06 -6.27
CA CYS A 53 6.81 0.28 -6.88
C CYS A 53 6.99 -0.33 -8.28
N ASP A 54 6.53 -1.55 -8.50
CA ASP A 54 6.63 -2.27 -9.78
C ASP A 54 5.67 -1.70 -10.84
N SER A 55 4.62 -1.00 -10.40
CA SER A 55 3.84 -0.10 -11.25
C SER A 55 4.75 1.08 -11.59
N GLU A 56 5.43 1.04 -12.74
CA GLU A 56 6.39 2.02 -13.32
C GLU A 56 5.85 3.46 -13.47
N ASN A 57 5.17 4.01 -12.47
CA ASN A 57 4.57 5.33 -12.52
C ASN A 57 5.40 6.28 -11.64
N PRO A 58 6.19 7.19 -12.26
CA PRO A 58 7.12 8.06 -11.55
C PRO A 58 6.42 9.01 -10.56
N GLU A 59 5.13 9.31 -10.75
CA GLU A 59 4.35 10.11 -9.79
C GLU A 59 4.13 9.37 -8.47
N ILE A 60 4.04 8.04 -8.50
CA ILE A 60 3.87 7.22 -7.29
C ILE A 60 5.15 7.17 -6.47
N ALA A 61 6.29 7.03 -7.13
CA ALA A 61 7.60 7.07 -6.47
C ALA A 61 7.79 8.41 -5.73
N ALA A 62 7.33 9.51 -6.33
CA ALA A 62 7.33 10.83 -5.69
C ALA A 62 6.36 10.91 -4.48
N LEU A 63 5.17 10.33 -4.58
CA LEU A 63 4.20 10.28 -3.47
C LEU A 63 4.68 9.42 -2.30
N MET A 64 5.39 8.31 -2.56
CA MET A 64 5.99 7.48 -1.52
C MET A 64 7.14 8.18 -0.80
N SER A 65 8.01 8.90 -1.54
CA SER A 65 9.08 9.70 -0.94
C SER A 65 8.56 10.79 0.02
N LEU A 66 7.31 11.22 -0.13
CA LEU A 66 6.69 12.25 0.71
C LEU A 66 6.12 11.71 2.03
N LEU A 67 5.98 10.39 2.16
CA LEU A 67 5.44 9.71 3.35
C LEU A 67 6.52 9.30 4.35
N ASP A 68 7.79 9.36 3.94
CA ASP A 68 8.96 9.01 4.76
C ASP A 68 9.54 10.21 5.55
N ASP A 69 8.91 11.40 5.44
CA ASP A 69 9.22 12.62 6.22
C ASP A 69 8.24 12.83 7.41
#